data_AF-A0A4R0Q2Q5-F1
#
_entry.id   AF-A0A4R0Q2Q5-F1
#
_cell.length_a   1.000
_cell.length_b   1.000
_cell.length_c   1.000
_cell.angle_alpha   90.00
_cell.angle_beta   90.00
_cell.angle_gamma   90.00
#
_symmetry.space_group_name_H-M   'P 1'
#
loop_
_entity.id
_entity.type
_entity.pdbx_description
1 polymer ?
#
loop_
_entity_poly.entity_id
_entity_poly.type
_entity_poly.pdbx_seq_one_letter_code
_entity_poly.pdbx_strand_id
1 'polypeptide(L)'
;MPDNITENLRDDLAGTSATPDPETRASEEDTYKNRFDDITLLNFTQNVSARKRYSHRIFLITTGWLISVITILVAVGLAKLKLSDSVLIALLGTTTINVLGFFVIVIQYLFNKDKST
;
A
#
# COMPACT_ATOMS: atom_id res chain seq x y z
N MET A 1 -61.89 -20.18 31.44
CA MET A 1 -61.83 -20.10 29.97
C MET A 1 -60.36 -19.95 29.64
N PRO A 2 -59.68 -20.93 29.02
CA PRO A 2 -58.27 -20.79 28.67
C PRO A 2 -58.13 -19.82 27.49
N ASP A 3 -57.27 -18.83 27.63
CA ASP A 3 -57.18 -17.67 26.73
C ASP A 3 -56.46 -18.03 25.43
N ASN A 4 -57.17 -17.87 24.30
CA ASN A 4 -56.69 -18.11 22.92
C ASN A 4 -55.43 -17.29 22.54
N ILE A 5 -55.09 -16.30 23.35
CA ILE A 5 -53.91 -15.45 23.18
C ILE A 5 -52.63 -16.27 23.42
N THR A 6 -52.66 -17.22 24.37
CA THR A 6 -51.48 -18.01 24.73
C THR A 6 -51.15 -19.13 23.74
N GLU A 7 -52.13 -19.56 22.95
CA GLU A 7 -51.97 -20.60 21.92
C GLU A 7 -51.38 -20.00 20.64
N ASN A 8 -51.92 -18.86 20.19
CA ASN A 8 -51.39 -18.11 19.04
C ASN A 8 -49.95 -17.61 19.29
N LEU A 9 -49.64 -17.18 20.52
CA LEU A 9 -48.30 -16.71 20.85
C LEU A 9 -47.26 -17.84 20.88
N ARG A 10 -47.68 -19.09 21.14
CA ARG A 10 -46.79 -20.27 21.11
C ARG A 10 -46.49 -20.71 19.69
N ASP A 11 -47.47 -20.62 18.79
CA ASP A 11 -47.28 -20.93 17.36
C ASP A 11 -46.38 -19.89 16.66
N ASP A 12 -46.52 -18.60 16.99
CA ASP A 12 -45.66 -17.53 16.45
C ASP A 12 -44.19 -17.65 16.92
N LEU A 13 -43.97 -18.15 18.15
CA LEU A 13 -42.62 -18.39 18.69
C LEU A 13 -42.03 -19.73 18.19
N ALA A 14 -42.86 -20.72 17.85
CA ALA A 14 -42.42 -21.98 17.26
C ALA A 14 -42.02 -21.85 15.78
N GLY A 15 -42.57 -20.84 15.06
CA GLY A 15 -42.27 -20.55 13.65
C GLY A 15 -41.03 -19.68 13.41
N THR A 16 -40.42 -19.10 14.44
CA THR A 16 -39.25 -18.19 14.29
C THR A 16 -37.93 -18.84 14.68
N SER A 17 -37.71 -20.07 14.21
CA SER A 17 -36.34 -20.50 13.90
C SER A 17 -36.14 -20.36 12.40
N ALA A 18 -36.07 -19.11 11.94
CA ALA A 18 -35.48 -18.80 10.64
C ALA A 18 -33.97 -19.06 10.75
N THR A 19 -33.58 -20.32 10.92
CA THR A 19 -32.32 -20.80 10.39
C THR A 19 -32.44 -20.66 8.89
N PRO A 20 -31.70 -19.73 8.25
CA PRO A 20 -31.80 -19.54 6.82
C PRO A 20 -31.51 -20.88 6.13
N ASP A 21 -32.34 -21.23 5.15
CA ASP A 21 -32.18 -22.45 4.36
C ASP A 21 -30.79 -22.48 3.70
N PRO A 22 -30.24 -23.68 3.42
CA PRO A 22 -28.87 -23.81 2.90
C PRO A 22 -28.65 -23.08 1.57
N GLU A 23 -29.70 -22.86 0.77
CA GLU A 23 -29.66 -22.10 -0.48
C GLU A 23 -29.50 -20.58 -0.25
N THR A 24 -30.22 -20.02 0.72
CA THR A 24 -30.08 -18.60 1.12
C THR A 24 -28.71 -18.34 1.73
N ARG A 25 -28.17 -19.28 2.53
CA ARG A 25 -26.81 -19.15 3.09
C ARG A 25 -25.71 -19.20 2.03
N ALA A 26 -25.84 -20.10 1.05
CA ALA A 26 -24.89 -20.22 -0.04
C ALA A 26 -24.89 -18.98 -0.95
N SER A 27 -26.08 -18.45 -1.27
CA SER A 27 -26.22 -17.24 -2.09
C SER A 27 -25.73 -15.97 -1.37
N GLU A 28 -25.89 -15.89 -0.04
CA GLU A 28 -25.31 -14.83 0.78
C GLU A 28 -23.78 -14.94 0.84
N GLU A 29 -23.22 -16.12 1.10
CA GLU A 29 -21.76 -16.35 1.14
C GLU A 29 -21.07 -16.01 -0.18
N ASP A 30 -21.66 -16.41 -1.32
CA ASP A 30 -21.15 -16.05 -2.64
C ASP A 30 -21.22 -14.54 -2.89
N THR A 31 -22.28 -13.88 -2.42
CA THR A 31 -22.41 -12.42 -2.50
C THR A 31 -21.34 -11.71 -1.65
N TYR A 32 -21.03 -12.21 -0.46
CA TYR A 32 -19.97 -11.66 0.40
C TYR A 32 -18.58 -11.87 -0.20
N LYS A 33 -18.30 -13.05 -0.77
CA LYS A 33 -17.03 -13.34 -1.46
C LYS A 33 -16.82 -12.44 -2.66
N ASN A 34 -17.83 -12.30 -3.52
CA ASN A 34 -17.75 -11.43 -4.69
C ASN A 34 -17.48 -9.96 -4.29
N ARG A 35 -18.18 -9.44 -3.28
CA ARG A 35 -17.92 -8.08 -2.76
C ARG A 35 -16.53 -7.94 -2.14
N PHE A 36 -16.04 -8.97 -1.46
CA PHE A 36 -14.72 -8.97 -0.85
C PHE A 36 -13.60 -8.96 -1.92
N ASP A 37 -13.76 -9.76 -2.98
CA ASP A 37 -12.83 -9.81 -4.11
C ASP A 37 -12.81 -8.48 -4.86
N ASP A 38 -13.97 -7.87 -5.12
CA ASP A 38 -14.08 -6.55 -5.73
C ASP A 38 -13.40 -5.47 -4.90
N ILE A 39 -13.61 -5.46 -3.57
CA ILE A 39 -12.94 -4.53 -2.66
C ILE A 39 -11.42 -4.76 -2.67
N THR A 40 -10.97 -6.02 -2.74
CA THR A 40 -9.54 -6.36 -2.78
C THR A 40 -8.88 -5.89 -4.07
N LEU A 41 -9.55 -6.08 -5.22
CA LEU A 41 -9.08 -5.62 -6.53
C LEU A 41 -9.06 -4.10 -6.64
N LEU A 42 -10.08 -3.43 -6.11
CA LEU A 42 -10.14 -1.96 -6.04
C LEU A 42 -9.03 -1.41 -5.15
N ASN A 43 -8.77 -2.02 -4.00
CA ASN A 43 -7.65 -1.62 -3.13
C ASN A 43 -6.31 -1.82 -3.83
N PHE A 44 -6.09 -2.96 -4.50
CA PHE A 44 -4.88 -3.19 -5.28
C PHE A 44 -4.69 -2.15 -6.39
N THR A 45 -5.73 -1.88 -7.16
CA THR A 45 -5.68 -0.94 -8.30
C THR A 45 -5.48 0.50 -7.84
N GLN A 46 -6.14 0.91 -6.75
CA GLN A 46 -5.92 2.21 -6.12
C GLN A 46 -4.50 2.33 -5.56
N ASN A 47 -4.00 1.31 -4.87
CA ASN A 47 -2.66 1.31 -4.29
C ASN A 47 -1.56 1.34 -5.38
N VAL A 48 -1.82 0.74 -6.56
CA VAL A 48 -0.93 0.77 -7.73
C VAL A 48 -0.99 2.12 -8.46
N SER A 49 -2.19 2.71 -8.66
CA SER A 49 -2.33 3.99 -9.36
C SER A 49 -1.79 5.16 -8.52
N ALA A 50 -2.03 5.14 -7.20
CA ALA A 50 -1.45 6.10 -6.27
C ALA A 50 0.08 6.00 -6.26
N ARG A 51 0.64 4.78 -6.14
CA ARG A 51 2.10 4.56 -6.26
C ARG A 51 2.67 5.12 -7.55
N LYS A 52 2.00 4.94 -8.69
CA LYS A 52 2.50 5.44 -9.98
C LYS A 52 2.71 6.96 -9.99
N ARG A 53 1.81 7.71 -9.34
CA ARG A 53 1.91 9.18 -9.27
C ARG A 53 2.93 9.65 -8.24
N TYR A 54 3.05 8.98 -7.10
CA TYR A 54 4.06 9.30 -6.08
C TYR A 54 5.47 8.91 -6.53
N SER A 55 5.64 7.72 -7.11
CA SER A 55 6.93 7.26 -7.63
C SER A 55 7.49 8.20 -8.68
N HIS A 56 6.67 8.72 -9.59
CA HIS A 56 7.15 9.68 -10.60
C HIS A 56 7.60 11.02 -9.99
N ARG A 57 6.86 11.54 -9.01
CA ARG A 57 7.25 12.79 -8.32
C ARG A 57 8.52 12.62 -7.49
N ILE A 58 8.62 11.53 -6.74
CA ILE A 58 9.82 11.21 -5.94
C ILE A 58 11.01 11.02 -6.87
N PHE A 59 10.84 10.29 -7.97
CA PHE A 59 11.88 10.10 -8.98
C PHE A 59 12.38 11.43 -9.54
N LEU A 60 11.47 12.34 -9.94
CA LEU A 60 11.84 13.68 -10.42
C LEU A 60 12.62 14.48 -9.37
N ILE A 61 12.18 14.46 -8.10
CA ILE A 61 12.88 15.16 -7.02
C ILE A 61 14.27 14.56 -6.79
N THR A 62 14.39 13.23 -6.74
CA THR A 62 15.66 12.53 -6.56
C THR A 62 16.62 12.79 -7.73
N THR A 63 16.16 12.68 -8.97
CA THR A 63 16.96 12.98 -10.16
C THR A 63 17.37 14.46 -10.18
N GLY A 64 16.47 15.38 -9.87
CA GLY A 64 16.77 16.80 -9.75
C GLY A 64 17.82 17.09 -8.67
N TRP A 65 17.72 16.41 -7.52
CA TRP A 65 18.73 16.49 -6.46
C TRP A 65 20.11 16.00 -6.93
N LEU A 66 20.19 14.85 -7.62
CA LEU A 66 21.45 14.35 -8.17
C LEU A 66 22.07 15.34 -9.16
N ILE A 67 21.27 15.92 -10.05
CA ILE A 67 21.73 16.94 -11.00
C ILE A 67 22.25 18.17 -10.25
N SER A 68 21.56 18.60 -9.18
CA SER A 68 22.01 19.71 -8.33
C SER A 68 23.37 19.40 -7.69
N VAL A 69 23.56 18.20 -7.15
CA VAL A 69 24.84 17.77 -6.56
C VAL A 69 25.97 17.83 -7.59
N ILE A 70 25.74 17.30 -8.80
CA ILE A 70 26.71 17.35 -9.92
C ILE A 70 27.02 18.81 -10.30
N THR A 71 25.99 19.66 -10.38
CA THR A 71 26.14 21.08 -10.72
C THR A 71 26.99 21.82 -9.69
N ILE A 72 26.76 21.55 -8.39
CA ILE A 72 27.58 22.11 -7.30
C ILE A 72 29.03 21.63 -7.43
N LEU A 73 29.24 20.34 -7.72
CA LEU A 73 30.59 19.78 -7.91
C LEU A 73 31.34 20.46 -9.06
N VAL A 74 30.67 20.67 -10.20
CA VAL A 74 31.24 21.37 -11.36
C VAL A 74 31.50 22.83 -11.03
N ALA A 75 30.60 23.52 -10.33
CA ALA A 75 30.78 24.92 -9.95
C ALA A 75 31.96 25.13 -8.98
N VAL A 76 32.20 24.18 -8.07
CA VAL A 76 33.38 24.14 -7.20
C VAL A 76 34.64 23.89 -8.02
N GLY A 77 34.61 22.91 -8.94
CA GLY A 77 35.74 22.61 -9.83
C GLY A 77 36.13 23.75 -10.79
N LEU A 78 35.15 24.56 -11.21
CA LEU A 78 35.37 25.78 -12.01
C LEU A 78 35.75 27.01 -11.17
N ALA A 79 36.02 26.84 -9.87
CA ALA A 79 36.33 27.89 -8.91
C ALA A 79 35.28 29.03 -8.81
N LYS A 80 34.06 28.81 -9.33
CA LYS A 80 32.95 29.77 -9.23
C LYS A 80 32.31 29.78 -7.84
N LEU A 81 32.47 28.69 -7.09
CA LEU A 81 32.00 28.55 -5.71
C LEU A 81 33.12 27.96 -4.85
N LYS A 82 33.42 28.60 -3.72
CA LYS A 82 34.33 28.05 -2.70
C LYS A 82 33.50 27.49 -1.57
N LEU A 83 33.36 26.16 -1.54
CA LEU A 83 32.84 25.43 -0.39
C LEU A 83 34.00 24.78 0.37
N SER A 84 33.83 24.63 1.68
CA SER A 84 34.77 23.88 2.51
C SER A 84 34.74 22.40 2.15
N ASP A 85 35.89 21.74 2.18
CA ASP A 85 36.03 20.31 1.93
C ASP A 85 35.08 19.47 2.78
N SER A 86 34.81 19.90 4.02
CA SER A 86 33.85 19.24 4.92
C SER A 86 32.43 19.22 4.33
N VAL A 87 32.00 20.31 3.71
CA VAL A 87 30.68 20.41 3.08
C VAL A 87 30.63 19.56 1.81
N LEU A 88 31.72 19.55 1.03
CA LEU A 88 31.81 18.75 -0.20
C LEU A 88 31.75 17.24 0.13
N ILE A 89 32.52 16.81 1.13
CA ILE A 89 32.54 15.43 1.62
C ILE A 89 31.18 15.06 2.20
N ALA A 90 30.53 15.92 2.97
CA ALA A 90 29.19 15.67 3.49
C ALA A 90 28.15 15.52 2.37
N LEU A 91 28.22 16.36 1.32
CA LEU A 91 27.32 16.29 0.17
C LEU A 91 27.52 15.01 -0.65
N LEU A 92 28.77 14.62 -0.87
CA LEU A 92 29.11 13.36 -1.55
C LEU A 92 28.74 12.14 -0.70
N GLY A 93 29.00 12.19 0.60
CA GLY A 93 28.68 11.14 1.55
C GLY A 93 27.18 10.90 1.65
N THR A 94 26.38 11.95 1.82
CA THR A 94 24.91 11.85 1.84
C THR A 94 24.36 11.30 0.53
N THR A 95 24.88 11.73 -0.63
CA THR A 95 24.47 11.19 -1.94
C THR A 95 24.84 9.71 -2.08
N THR A 96 26.03 9.30 -1.63
CA THR A 96 26.49 7.90 -1.68
C THR A 96 25.63 7.01 -0.80
N ILE A 97 25.33 7.43 0.44
CA ILE A 97 24.46 6.71 1.36
C ILE A 97 23.04 6.57 0.77
N ASN A 98 22.52 7.63 0.13
CA ASN A 98 21.21 7.58 -0.51
C ASN A 98 21.17 6.57 -1.67
N VAL A 99 22.20 6.52 -2.52
CA VAL A 99 22.30 5.54 -3.62
C VAL A 99 22.43 4.11 -3.08
N LEU A 100 23.29 3.90 -2.08
CA LEU A 100 23.46 2.59 -1.44
C LEU A 100 22.17 2.13 -0.73
N GLY A 101 21.45 3.03 -0.07
CA GLY A 101 20.16 2.73 0.57
C GLY A 101 19.14 2.23 -0.45
N PHE A 102 19.01 2.91 -1.60
CA PHE A 102 18.17 2.42 -2.69
C PHE A 102 18.61 1.04 -3.20
N PHE A 103 19.92 0.84 -3.38
CA PHE A 103 20.46 -0.43 -3.84
C PHE A 103 20.13 -1.59 -2.89
N VAL A 104 20.28 -1.37 -1.57
CA VAL A 104 19.91 -2.36 -0.54
C VAL A 104 18.41 -2.66 -0.57
N ILE A 105 17.56 -1.65 -0.72
CA ILE A 105 16.10 -1.85 -0.85
C ILE A 105 15.78 -2.67 -2.10
N VAL A 106 16.44 -2.40 -3.23
CA VAL A 106 16.24 -3.15 -4.48
C VAL A 106 16.71 -4.59 -4.35
N ILE A 107 17.88 -4.83 -3.73
CA ILE A 107 18.37 -6.18 -3.45
C ILE A 107 17.38 -6.92 -2.56
N GLN A 108 16.95 -6.31 -1.46
CA GLN A 108 15.94 -6.90 -0.57
C GLN A 108 14.64 -7.17 -1.33
N TYR A 109 14.20 -6.27 -2.21
CA TYR A 109 13.02 -6.50 -3.03
C TYR A 109 13.19 -7.67 -4.01
N LEU A 110 14.36 -7.79 -4.66
CA LEU A 110 14.63 -8.81 -5.67
C LEU A 110 14.80 -10.20 -5.03
N PHE A 111 15.57 -10.30 -3.95
CA PHE A 111 15.93 -11.59 -3.34
C PHE A 111 15.00 -12.03 -2.19
N ASN A 112 14.23 -11.12 -1.60
CA ASN A 112 13.26 -11.46 -0.54
C ASN A 112 11.85 -11.73 -1.10
N LYS A 113 11.64 -11.61 -2.41
CA LYS A 113 10.40 -12.05 -3.10
C LYS A 113 10.33 -13.56 -3.31
N ASP A 114 11.41 -14.30 -3.06
CA ASP A 114 11.45 -15.76 -3.20
C ASP A 114 10.99 -16.52 -1.93
N LYS A 115 10.40 -15.81 -0.94
CA LYS A 115 9.81 -16.42 0.26
C LYS A 115 8.28 -16.57 0.17
N SER A 116 7.78 -16.94 -1.00
CA SER A 116 6.37 -17.27 -1.20
C SER A 116 6.27 -18.53 -2.06
N THR A 117 6.66 -19.67 -1.49
CA THR A 117 6.09 -20.99 -1.78
C THR A 117 6.17 -21.81 -0.50
#